data_AF-A0A4R5IYJ7-F1
#
_entry.id   AF-A0A4R5IYJ7-F1
#
_cell.length_a   1.000
_cell.length_b   1.000
_cell.length_c   1.000
_cell.angle_alpha   90.00
_cell.angle_beta   90.00
_cell.angle_gamma   90.00
#
_symmetry.space_group_name_H-M   'P 1'
#
loop_
_entity.id
_entity.type
_entity.pdbx_description
1 polymer ?
#
loop_
_entity_poly.entity_id
_entity_poly.type
_entity_poly.pdbx_seq_one_letter_code
_entity_poly.pdbx_strand_id
1 'polypeptide(L)'
;MNVLVVRSKLEALHALGMRASETIELEYETAWRDAVELGRLGLRHGIRVVTRGTDYIVVSSPAALEAGLLAQKTTFRQRNLHCDFSLSLIPPDRLAELERRASMLGDLILPLSMLRAEPHERWK
;
A
#
# COMPACT_ATOMS: atom_id res chain seq x y z
N MET A 1 6.86 8.92 -15.02
CA MET A 1 6.00 9.80 -14.21
C MET A 1 6.65 9.90 -12.84
N ASN A 2 7.15 11.07 -12.45
CA ASN A 2 7.79 11.23 -11.14
C ASN A 2 6.71 11.35 -10.07
N VAL A 3 6.75 10.49 -9.05
CA VAL A 3 5.79 10.49 -7.93
C VAL A 3 6.60 10.63 -6.65
N LEU A 4 6.32 11.70 -5.90
CA LEU A 4 6.89 11.89 -4.56
C LEU A 4 5.88 11.42 -3.53
N VAL A 5 6.25 10.39 -2.77
CA VAL A 5 5.45 9.92 -1.63
C VAL A 5 5.79 10.76 -0.40
N VAL A 6 4.77 11.29 0.27
CA VAL A 6 4.90 12.07 1.50
C VAL A 6 4.15 11.41 2.64
N ARG A 7 4.70 11.51 3.85
CA ARG A 7 4.25 10.79 5.05
C ARG A 7 3.60 11.70 6.10
N SER A 8 3.43 12.98 5.77
CA SER A 8 2.73 13.94 6.62
C SER A 8 2.17 15.10 5.81
N LYS A 9 1.20 15.82 6.37
CA LYS A 9 0.69 17.08 5.80
C LYS A 9 1.82 18.11 5.63
N LEU A 10 2.74 18.18 6.59
CA LEU A 10 3.86 19.11 6.56
C LEU A 10 4.80 18.83 5.37
N GLU A 11 5.15 17.56 5.16
CA GLU A 11 5.93 17.15 3.99
C GLU A 11 5.20 17.46 2.68
N ALA A 12 3.89 17.21 2.63
CA ALA A 12 3.07 17.53 1.45
C ALA A 12 3.10 19.03 1.12
N LEU A 13 2.93 19.89 2.13
CA LEU A 13 2.99 21.35 1.96
C LEU A 13 4.37 21.81 1.50
N HIS A 14 5.43 21.26 2.08
CA HIS A 14 6.80 21.56 1.68
C HIS A 14 7.06 21.13 0.22
N ALA A 15 6.66 19.91 -0.15
CA ALA A 15 6.80 19.40 -1.51
C ALA A 15 6.02 20.22 -2.55
N LEU A 16 4.81 20.66 -2.20
CA LEU A 16 3.99 21.54 -3.03
C LEU A 16 4.63 22.92 -3.22
N GLY A 17 5.16 23.51 -2.15
CA GLY A 17 5.86 24.80 -2.20
C GLY A 17 7.13 24.75 -3.06
N MET A 18 7.89 23.66 -2.95
CA MET A 18 9.12 23.44 -3.72
C MET A 18 8.87 22.94 -5.15
N ARG A 19 7.63 22.57 -5.49
CA ARG A 19 7.27 21.90 -6.75
C ARG A 19 8.15 20.69 -7.03
N ALA A 20 8.39 19.89 -6.00
CA ALA A 20 9.38 18.81 -6.01
C ALA A 20 9.03 17.65 -6.99
N SER A 21 7.77 17.55 -7.43
CA SER A 21 7.30 16.51 -8.34
C SER A 21 6.01 16.93 -9.05
N GLU A 22 5.75 16.35 -10.23
CA GLU A 22 4.49 16.51 -10.98
C GLU A 22 3.32 15.81 -10.28
N THR A 23 3.61 14.74 -9.53
CA THR A 23 2.63 14.03 -8.71
C THR A 23 3.16 13.87 -7.29
N ILE A 24 2.31 14.19 -6.31
CA ILE A 24 2.54 13.93 -4.89
C ILE A 24 1.51 12.91 -4.43
N GLU A 25 1.99 11.84 -3.80
CA GLU A 25 1.14 10.82 -3.21
C GLU A 25 1.15 10.95 -1.69
N LEU A 26 -0.05 11.09 -1.11
CA LEU A 26 -0.22 11.18 0.34
C LEU A 26 -0.32 9.77 0.92
N GLU A 27 0.64 9.40 1.77
CA GLU A 27 0.69 8.08 2.42
C GLU A 27 0.86 8.23 3.94
N TYR A 28 -0.23 8.64 4.59
CA TYR A 28 -0.34 8.75 6.05
C TYR A 28 -1.79 8.54 6.51
N GLU A 29 -1.97 8.15 7.77
CA GLU A 29 -3.26 7.71 8.34
C GLU A 29 -4.43 8.66 8.07
N THR A 30 -4.19 9.97 8.21
CA THR A 30 -5.21 11.01 8.08
C THR A 30 -5.24 11.66 6.69
N ALA A 31 -4.55 11.10 5.70
CA ALA A 31 -4.44 11.68 4.35
C ALA A 31 -5.80 11.95 3.69
N TRP A 32 -6.81 11.13 3.98
CA TRP A 32 -8.17 11.32 3.47
C TRP A 32 -8.80 12.66 3.93
N ARG A 33 -8.43 13.18 5.12
CA ARG A 33 -8.91 14.47 5.63
C ARG A 33 -8.31 15.64 4.87
N ASP A 34 -7.04 15.52 4.50
CA ASP A 34 -6.28 16.59 3.85
C ASP A 34 -6.37 16.57 2.32
N ALA A 35 -6.75 15.43 1.72
CA ALA A 35 -6.71 15.20 0.28
C ALA A 35 -7.43 16.28 -0.55
N VAL A 36 -8.57 16.79 -0.06
CA VAL A 36 -9.33 17.84 -0.76
C VAL A 36 -8.58 19.18 -0.74
N GLU A 37 -8.09 19.59 0.41
CA GLU A 37 -7.36 20.86 0.57
C GLU A 37 -6.04 20.84 -0.20
N LEU A 38 -5.25 19.78 0.00
CA LEU A 38 -3.97 19.59 -0.67
C LEU A 38 -4.15 19.40 -2.18
N GLY A 39 -5.21 18.72 -2.62
CA GLY A 39 -5.58 18.60 -4.03
C GLY A 39 -5.85 19.95 -4.68
N ARG A 40 -6.62 20.82 -4.02
CA ARG A 40 -6.87 22.19 -4.51
C ARG A 40 -5.59 23.01 -4.57
N LEU A 41 -4.70 22.89 -3.59
CA LEU A 41 -3.41 23.57 -3.58
C LEU A 41 -2.49 23.06 -4.71
N GLY A 42 -2.41 21.74 -4.90
CA GLY A 42 -1.66 21.12 -5.98
C GLY A 42 -2.11 21.60 -7.35
N LEU A 43 -3.42 21.64 -7.61
CA LEU A 43 -3.97 22.14 -8.88
C LEU A 43 -3.52 23.58 -9.19
N ARG A 44 -3.45 24.47 -8.20
CA ARG A 44 -2.92 25.84 -8.40
C ARG A 44 -1.44 25.88 -8.81
N HIS A 45 -0.70 24.81 -8.55
CA HIS A 45 0.72 24.68 -8.90
C HIS A 45 0.95 23.71 -10.07
N GLY A 46 -0.10 23.20 -10.72
CA GLY A 46 0.00 22.19 -11.77
C GLY A 46 0.50 20.83 -11.27
N ILE A 47 0.38 20.56 -9.96
CA ILE A 47 0.82 19.32 -9.31
C ILE A 47 -0.40 18.47 -9.00
N ARG A 48 -0.37 17.21 -9.42
CA ARG A 48 -1.43 16.26 -9.07
C ARG A 48 -1.17 15.72 -7.66
N VAL A 49 -2.14 15.88 -6.76
CA VAL A 49 -2.10 15.23 -5.45
C VAL A 49 -3.03 14.02 -5.48
N VAL A 50 -2.52 12.86 -5.07
CA VAL A 50 -3.25 11.59 -5.09
C VAL A 50 -3.18 10.90 -3.73
N THR A 51 -4.17 10.07 -3.46
CA THR A 51 -4.13 9.05 -2.41
C THR A 51 -4.23 7.69 -3.06
N ARG A 52 -3.57 6.67 -2.50
CA ARG A 52 -3.76 5.27 -2.89
C ARG A 52 -4.17 4.50 -1.65
N GLY A 53 -5.30 3.80 -1.73
CA GLY A 53 -5.84 3.03 -0.60
C GLY A 53 -5.29 1.62 -0.50
N THR A 54 -4.80 1.06 -1.61
CA THR A 54 -4.44 -0.36 -1.70
C THR A 54 -3.14 -0.56 -2.47
N ASP A 55 -2.26 -1.41 -1.93
CA ASP A 55 -1.11 -1.96 -2.64
C ASP A 55 -1.40 -3.43 -2.99
N TYR A 56 -1.15 -3.80 -4.25
CA TYR A 56 -1.18 -5.20 -4.70
C TYR A 56 0.22 -5.80 -4.58
N ILE A 57 0.37 -6.85 -3.79
CA ILE A 57 1.64 -7.52 -3.53
C ILE A 57 1.53 -8.95 -4.00
N VAL A 58 2.46 -9.41 -4.83
CA VAL A 58 2.56 -10.83 -5.19
C VAL A 58 3.46 -11.53 -4.17
N VAL A 59 3.01 -12.68 -3.66
CA VAL A 59 3.72 -13.45 -2.65
C VAL A 59 4.05 -14.81 -3.23
N SER A 60 5.34 -15.12 -3.40
CA SER A 60 5.76 -16.32 -4.15
C SER A 60 5.80 -17.61 -3.35
N SER A 61 5.69 -17.56 -2.02
CA SER A 61 5.75 -18.77 -1.19
C SER A 61 5.06 -18.61 0.17
N PRO A 62 4.70 -19.72 0.84
CA PRO A 62 4.24 -19.69 2.24
C PRO A 62 5.23 -19.00 3.18
N ALA A 63 6.52 -19.22 3.00
CA ALA A 63 7.57 -18.61 3.84
C ALA A 63 7.62 -17.09 3.63
N ALA A 64 7.47 -16.62 2.39
CA ALA A 64 7.41 -15.20 2.06
C ALA A 64 6.16 -14.52 2.67
N LEU A 65 5.02 -15.22 2.65
CA LEU A 65 3.79 -14.74 3.29
C LEU A 65 3.99 -14.54 4.78
N GLU A 66 4.56 -15.55 5.44
CA GLU A 66 4.83 -15.51 6.87
C GLU A 66 5.83 -14.40 7.23
N ALA A 67 6.96 -14.34 6.53
CA ALA A 67 7.99 -13.31 6.75
C ALA A 67 7.44 -11.89 6.52
N GLY A 68 6.66 -11.68 5.45
CA GLY A 68 6.09 -10.37 5.13
C GLY A 68 4.98 -9.91 6.08
N LEU A 69 4.23 -10.85 6.67
CA LEU A 69 3.29 -10.55 7.76
C LEU A 69 4.00 -10.35 9.10
N LEU A 70 5.15 -10.98 9.32
CA LEU A 70 6.00 -10.76 10.49
C LEU A 70 6.68 -9.40 10.49
N ALA A 71 7.06 -8.91 9.30
CA ALA A 71 7.70 -7.61 9.12
C ALA A 71 6.80 -6.45 9.58
N GLN A 72 7.42 -5.39 10.09
CA GLN A 72 6.72 -4.16 10.42
C GLN A 72 6.10 -3.54 9.17
N LYS A 73 4.80 -3.26 9.21
CA LYS A 73 4.10 -2.57 8.12
C LYS A 73 4.53 -1.11 8.07
N THR A 74 5.11 -0.69 6.95
CA THR A 74 5.63 0.68 6.72
C THR A 74 4.66 1.57 5.93
N THR A 75 3.45 1.06 5.68
CA THR A 75 2.41 1.73 4.90
C THR A 75 1.09 1.77 5.66
N PHE A 76 0.29 2.81 5.44
CA PHE A 76 -1.10 2.86 5.91
C PHE A 76 -2.08 2.26 4.91
N ARG A 77 -1.62 1.88 3.71
CA ARG A 77 -2.46 1.27 2.69
C ARG A 77 -2.85 -0.14 3.09
N GLN A 78 -4.02 -0.59 2.65
CA GLN A 78 -4.34 -2.02 2.69
C GLN A 78 -3.41 -2.77 1.73
N ARG A 79 -2.81 -3.88 2.15
CA ARG A 79 -2.03 -4.73 1.24
C ARG A 79 -2.89 -5.91 0.80
N ASN A 80 -3.12 -6.04 -0.49
CA ASN A 80 -3.73 -7.23 -1.09
C ASN A 80 -2.61 -8.21 -1.46
N LEU A 81 -2.47 -9.26 -0.67
CA LEU A 81 -1.42 -10.27 -0.74
C LEU A 81 -1.86 -11.41 -1.69
N HIS A 82 -1.54 -11.25 -2.97
CA HIS A 82 -1.84 -12.22 -4.03
C HIS A 82 -0.82 -13.36 -4.00
N CYS A 83 -1.25 -14.53 -3.50
CA CYS A 83 -0.40 -15.71 -3.37
C CYS A 83 -0.26 -16.43 -4.72
N ASP A 84 0.98 -16.51 -5.21
CA ASP A 84 1.39 -17.30 -6.39
C ASP A 84 1.77 -18.74 -5.99
N PHE A 85 0.99 -19.28 -5.07
CA PHE A 85 1.10 -20.65 -4.58
C PHE A 85 -0.27 -21.08 -4.05
N SER A 86 -0.50 -22.39 -3.95
CA SER A 86 -1.74 -22.89 -3.38
C SER A 86 -1.75 -22.68 -1.87
N LEU A 87 -2.77 -22.01 -1.33
CA LEU A 87 -2.96 -21.87 0.12
C LEU A 87 -3.10 -23.23 0.83
N SER A 88 -3.45 -24.30 0.11
CA SER A 88 -3.49 -25.66 0.65
C SER A 88 -2.12 -26.22 1.05
N LEU A 89 -1.02 -25.55 0.67
CA LEU A 89 0.33 -25.88 1.15
C LEU A 89 0.58 -25.42 2.60
N ILE A 90 -0.31 -24.59 3.16
CA ILE A 90 -0.25 -24.13 4.54
C ILE A 90 -1.23 -24.96 5.38
N PRO A 91 -0.82 -25.52 6.54
CA PRO A 91 -1.74 -26.21 7.43
C PRO A 91 -2.94 -25.32 7.82
N PRO A 92 -4.18 -25.84 7.91
CA PRO A 92 -5.38 -25.03 8.14
C PRO A 92 -5.28 -24.09 9.36
N ASP A 93 -4.78 -24.60 10.50
CA ASP A 93 -4.62 -23.79 11.71
C ASP A 93 -3.61 -22.66 11.52
N ARG A 94 -2.55 -22.92 10.74
CA ARG A 94 -1.54 -21.90 10.42
C ARG A 94 -2.08 -20.87 9.44
N LEU A 95 -2.87 -21.29 8.45
CA LEU A 95 -3.52 -20.38 7.51
C LEU A 95 -4.48 -19.43 8.23
N ALA A 96 -5.32 -19.95 9.13
CA ALA A 96 -6.23 -19.15 9.94
C ALA A 96 -5.49 -18.11 10.80
N GLU A 97 -4.34 -18.48 11.36
CA GLU A 97 -3.48 -17.55 12.10
C GLU A 97 -2.91 -16.45 11.22
N LEU A 98 -2.44 -16.79 10.01
CA LEU A 98 -1.93 -15.81 9.04
C LEU A 98 -3.03 -14.88 8.54
N GLU A 99 -4.25 -15.38 8.30
CA GLU A 99 -5.43 -14.59 7.92
C GLU A 99 -5.83 -13.61 9.02
N ARG A 100 -5.84 -14.07 10.28
CA ARG A 100 -6.09 -13.21 11.45
C ARG A 100 -5.04 -12.11 11.55
N ARG A 101 -3.77 -12.45 11.35
CA ARG A 101 -2.67 -11.48 11.36
C ARG A 101 -2.78 -10.48 10.22
N ALA A 102 -3.04 -10.94 9.00
CA ALA A 102 -3.29 -10.08 7.85
C ALA A 102 -4.43 -9.11 8.15
N SER A 103 -5.55 -9.59 8.69
CA SER A 103 -6.70 -8.76 9.07
C SER A 103 -6.34 -7.69 10.10
N MET A 104 -5.54 -8.03 11.14
CA MET A 104 -5.08 -7.06 12.13
C MET A 104 -4.19 -5.96 11.54
N LEU A 105 -3.43 -6.29 10.49
CA LEU A 105 -2.61 -5.32 9.75
C LEU A 105 -3.41 -4.54 8.71
N GLY A 106 -4.69 -4.87 8.49
CA GLY A 106 -5.51 -4.32 7.41
C GLY A 106 -5.08 -4.83 6.03
N ASP A 107 -4.61 -6.07 5.95
CA ASP A 107 -4.21 -6.75 4.72
C ASP A 107 -5.24 -7.84 4.35
N LEU A 108 -5.22 -8.25 3.09
CA LEU A 108 -6.13 -9.26 2.56
C LEU A 108 -5.34 -10.31 1.77
N ILE A 109 -5.43 -11.58 2.19
CA ILE A 109 -4.83 -12.71 1.47
C ILE A 109 -5.76 -13.12 0.34
N LEU A 110 -5.24 -13.19 -0.88
CA LEU A 110 -6.00 -13.47 -2.10
C LEU A 110 -5.25 -14.49 -2.98
N PRO A 111 -5.97 -15.28 -3.79
CA PRO A 111 -5.33 -16.04 -4.86
C PRO A 111 -4.78 -15.11 -5.95
N LEU A 112 -3.69 -15.51 -6.62
CA LEU A 112 -3.11 -14.73 -7.73
C LEU A 112 -4.12 -14.48 -8.86
N SER A 113 -5.05 -15.42 -9.10
CA SER A 113 -6.11 -15.29 -10.11
C SER A 113 -7.04 -14.09 -9.91
N MET A 114 -7.06 -13.49 -8.71
CA MET A 114 -7.82 -12.27 -8.40
C MET A 114 -7.02 -10.99 -8.65
N LEU A 115 -5.74 -11.07 -9.07
CA LEU A 115 -4.98 -9.88 -9.43
C LEU A 115 -5.60 -9.24 -10.67
N ARG A 116 -5.83 -7.92 -10.61
CA ARG A 116 -6.45 -7.11 -11.69
C ARG A 116 -5.63 -5.90 -12.09
N ALA A 117 -4.48 -5.71 -11.44
CA ALA A 117 -3.60 -4.57 -11.62
C ALA A 117 -2.15 -5.04 -11.55
N GLU A 118 -1.22 -4.21 -12.04
CA GLU A 118 0.20 -4.46 -11.88
C GLU A 118 0.57 -4.50 -10.38
N PRO A 119 1.39 -5.47 -9.96
CA PRO A 119 1.83 -5.56 -8.58
C PRO A 119 2.81 -4.44 -8.26
N HIS A 120 2.66 -3.85 -7.08
CA HIS A 120 3.53 -2.80 -6.56
C HIS A 120 4.79 -3.40 -5.92
N GLU A 121 4.70 -4.62 -5.41
CA GLU A 121 5.77 -5.31 -4.71
C GLU A 121 5.69 -6.82 -4.94
N ARG A 122 6.82 -7.51 -4.77
CA ARG A 122 6.90 -8.96 -4.75
C ARG A 122 7.66 -9.44 -3.50
N TRP A 123 7.00 -10.24 -2.67
CA TRP A 123 7.64 -10.94 -1.56
C TRP A 123 8.16 -12.29 -2.03
N LYS A 124 9.46 -12.54 -1.80
CA LYS A 124 10.19 -13.70 -2.29
C LYS A 124 10.51 -14.69 -1.18
#